data_AF-A0A9D1N535-F1
#
_entry.id   AF-A0A9D1N535-F1
#
_cell.length_a   1.000
_cell.length_b   1.000
_cell.length_c   1.000
_cell.angle_alpha   90.00
_cell.angle_beta   90.00
_cell.angle_gamma   90.00
#
_symmetry.space_group_name_H-M   'P 1'
#
loop_
_entity.id
_entity.type
_entity.pdbx_description
1 polymer ?
#
loop_
_entity_poly.entity_id
_entity_poly.type
_entity_poly.pdbx_seq_one_letter_code
_entity_poly.pdbx_strand_id
1 'polypeptide(L)'
;MGLIDTLFGNTSESRLKKLRPYVERINALEPAMQAMSDAQLRAQTERFRERLQNGETMDALMCEAFAAVREAAVRTVQMRHFDVQLLGGMVLHQGRIAEM
;
A
#
# COMPACT_ATOMS: atom_id res chain seq x y z
N MET A 1 -0.85 31.00 -5.38
CA MET A 1 -1.78 29.85 -5.39
C MET A 1 -3.16 30.39 -5.70
N GLY A 2 -3.53 30.45 -6.98
CA GLY A 2 -4.72 31.16 -7.45
C GLY A 2 -5.95 30.26 -7.59
N LEU A 3 -7.13 30.87 -7.68
CA LEU A 3 -8.43 30.21 -7.87
C LEU A 3 -8.47 29.20 -9.05
N ILE A 4 -7.62 29.42 -10.05
CA ILE A 4 -7.51 28.58 -11.26
C ILE A 4 -6.95 27.19 -10.91
N ASP A 5 -5.95 27.09 -10.03
CA ASP A 5 -5.34 25.81 -9.64
C ASP A 5 -6.33 24.90 -8.89
N THR A 6 -7.23 25.53 -8.12
CA THR A 6 -8.30 24.84 -7.38
C THR A 6 -9.40 24.31 -8.32
N LEU A 7 -9.69 25.02 -9.41
CA LEU A 7 -10.70 24.63 -10.40
C LEU A 7 -10.20 23.57 -11.39
N PHE A 8 -8.89 23.51 -11.68
CA PHE A 8 -8.32 22.52 -12.60
C PHE A 8 -7.84 21.21 -11.95
N GLY A 9 -7.97 21.05 -10.63
CA GLY A 9 -7.95 19.73 -9.95
C GLY A 9 -6.67 18.87 -10.09
N ASN A 10 -5.62 19.38 -10.73
CA ASN A 10 -4.42 18.63 -11.10
C ASN A 10 -3.25 18.82 -10.12
N THR A 11 -3.55 19.15 -8.86
CA THR A 11 -2.54 19.33 -7.81
C THR A 11 -2.08 17.98 -7.25
N SER A 12 -0.85 17.94 -6.72
CA SER A 12 -0.34 16.74 -6.04
C SER A 12 -1.19 16.35 -4.83
N GLU A 13 -1.72 17.32 -4.10
CA GLU A 13 -2.63 17.11 -2.97
C GLU A 13 -3.91 16.36 -3.37
N SER A 14 -4.54 16.76 -4.49
CA SER A 14 -5.74 16.08 -5.02
C SER A 14 -5.46 14.60 -5.33
N ARG A 15 -4.29 14.31 -5.89
CA ARG A 15 -3.87 12.94 -6.20
C ARG A 15 -3.60 12.12 -4.93
N LEU A 16 -2.94 12.71 -3.93
CA LEU A 16 -2.71 12.05 -2.64
C LEU A 16 -4.03 11.78 -1.90
N LYS A 17 -5.00 12.69 -1.99
CA LYS A 17 -6.33 12.49 -1.39
C LYS A 17 -7.03 11.23 -1.90
N LYS A 18 -6.82 10.86 -3.17
CA LYS A 18 -7.34 9.63 -3.77
C LYS A 18 -6.67 8.35 -3.25
N LEU A 19 -5.46 8.46 -2.70
CA LEU A 19 -4.71 7.32 -2.14
C LEU A 19 -5.02 7.07 -0.67
N ARG A 20 -5.52 8.08 0.07
CA ARG A 20 -5.85 7.94 1.51
C ARG A 20 -6.78 6.76 1.83
N PRO A 21 -7.84 6.46 1.06
CA PRO A 21 -8.68 5.29 1.34
C PRO A 21 -7.92 3.96 1.28
N TYR A 22 -6.89 3.85 0.44
CA TYR A 22 -6.05 2.65 0.38
C TYR A 22 -5.17 2.52 1.61
N VAL A 23 -4.65 3.63 2.16
CA VAL A 23 -3.93 3.65 3.44
C VAL A 23 -4.81 3.12 4.57
N GLU A 24 -6.05 3.60 4.67
CA GLU A 24 -7.02 3.15 5.67
C GLU A 24 -7.32 1.65 5.52
N ARG A 25 -7.49 1.17 4.29
CA ARG A 25 -7.67 -0.26 4.00
C ARG A 25 -6.45 -1.10 4.38
N ILE A 26 -5.23 -0.61 4.13
CA ILE A 26 -3.98 -1.30 4.54
C ILE A 26 -3.89 -1.35 6.08
N ASN A 27 -4.17 -0.23 6.76
CA ASN A 27 -4.19 -0.16 8.23
C ASN A 27 -5.21 -1.13 8.84
N ALA A 28 -6.39 -1.25 8.24
CA ALA A 28 -7.42 -2.17 8.71
C ALA A 28 -7.03 -3.66 8.60
N LEU A 29 -6.07 -4.01 7.74
CA LEU A 29 -5.55 -5.38 7.59
C LEU A 29 -4.46 -5.73 8.61
N GLU A 30 -3.90 -4.74 9.32
CA GLU A 30 -2.80 -4.95 10.25
C GLU A 30 -3.10 -5.98 11.36
N PRO A 31 -4.27 -5.98 12.04
CA PRO A 31 -4.58 -6.99 13.05
C PRO A 31 -4.57 -8.42 12.48
N ALA A 32 -5.03 -8.59 11.24
CA ALA A 32 -5.03 -9.88 10.57
C ALA A 32 -3.61 -10.35 10.23
N MET A 33 -2.72 -9.44 9.83
CA MET A 33 -1.30 -9.76 9.56
C MET A 33 -0.53 -10.08 10.85
N GLN A 34 -0.77 -9.33 11.94
CA GLN A 34 -0.17 -9.57 13.25
C GLN A 34 -0.57 -10.92 13.84
N ALA A 35 -1.81 -11.36 13.61
CA ALA A 35 -2.29 -12.66 14.07
C ALA A 35 -1.65 -13.85 13.34
N MET A 36 -0.97 -13.63 12.20
CA MET A 36 -0.30 -14.69 11.46
C MET A 36 1.03 -15.10 12.12
N SER A 37 1.35 -16.39 12.09
CA SER A 37 2.71 -16.86 12.33
C SER A 37 3.65 -16.46 11.20
N ASP A 38 4.96 -16.53 11.42
CA ASP A 38 5.95 -16.23 10.38
C ASP A 38 5.78 -17.10 9.13
N ALA A 39 5.43 -18.38 9.33
CA ALA A 39 5.15 -19.29 8.23
C ALA A 39 3.89 -18.88 7.44
N GLN A 40 2.83 -18.45 8.13
CA GLN A 40 1.59 -17.99 7.50
C GLN A 40 1.79 -16.67 6.74
N LEU A 41 2.56 -15.74 7.31
CA LEU A 41 2.89 -14.47 6.67
C LEU A 41 3.74 -14.71 5.40
N ARG A 42 4.74 -15.58 5.49
CA ARG A 42 5.57 -15.98 4.34
C ARG A 42 4.73 -16.63 3.23
N ALA A 43 3.78 -17.49 3.60
CA ALA A 43 2.89 -18.17 2.66
C ALA A 43 1.96 -17.22 1.88
N GLN A 44 1.74 -15.98 2.34
CA GLN A 44 0.99 -14.99 1.56
C GLN A 44 1.65 -14.72 0.20
N THR A 45 2.97 -14.85 0.08
CA THR A 45 3.68 -14.66 -1.20
C THR A 45 3.21 -15.65 -2.27
N GLU A 46 3.13 -16.94 -1.93
CA GLU A 46 2.65 -17.96 -2.86
C GLU A 46 1.18 -17.74 -3.19
N ARG A 47 0.36 -17.42 -2.18
CA ARG A 47 -1.06 -17.10 -2.37
C ARG A 47 -1.27 -15.93 -3.33
N PHE A 48 -0.49 -14.86 -3.21
CA PHE A 48 -0.57 -13.71 -4.11
C PHE A 48 -0.12 -14.09 -5.53
N ARG A 49 0.95 -14.90 -5.68
CA ARG A 49 1.41 -15.38 -6.98
C ARG A 49 0.36 -16.23 -7.68
N GLU A 50 -0.30 -17.15 -6.96
CA GLU A 50 -1.40 -17.96 -7.48
C GLU A 50 -2.58 -17.09 -7.93
N ARG A 51 -2.99 -16.11 -7.11
CA ARG A 51 -4.07 -15.17 -7.46
C ARG A 51 -3.77 -14.37 -8.72
N LEU A 52 -2.54 -13.90 -8.90
CA LEU A 52 -2.10 -13.24 -10.13
C LEU A 52 -2.15 -14.16 -11.34
N GLN A 53 -1.67 -15.40 -11.20
CA GLN A 53 -1.74 -16.40 -12.27
C GLN A 53 -3.18 -16.73 -12.67
N ASN A 54 -4.10 -16.67 -11.70
CA ASN A 54 -5.54 -16.84 -11.92
C ASN A 54 -6.26 -15.59 -12.45
N GLY A 55 -5.52 -14.53 -12.80
CA GLY A 55 -6.06 -13.36 -13.51
C GLY A 55 -6.42 -12.17 -12.62
N GLU A 56 -6.15 -12.23 -11.31
CA GLU A 56 -6.27 -11.05 -10.46
C GLU A 56 -5.19 -10.01 -10.79
N THR A 57 -5.47 -8.72 -10.63
CA THR A 57 -4.52 -7.65 -10.95
C THR A 57 -3.65 -7.29 -9.76
N MET A 58 -2.47 -6.72 -10.02
CA MET A 58 -1.61 -6.19 -8.95
C MET A 58 -2.33 -5.13 -8.09
N ASP A 59 -3.19 -4.30 -8.69
CA ASP A 59 -3.98 -3.30 -7.98
C ASP A 59 -4.96 -3.92 -6.99
N ALA A 60 -5.57 -5.06 -7.36
CA ALA A 60 -6.48 -5.78 -6.47
C ALA A 60 -5.75 -6.37 -5.26
N LEU A 61 -4.50 -6.80 -5.43
CA LEU A 61 -3.66 -7.35 -4.35
C LEU A 61 -2.94 -6.29 -3.52
N MET A 62 -2.84 -5.05 -4.01
CA MET A 62 -1.97 -4.01 -3.47
C MET A 62 -2.11 -3.82 -1.96
N CYS A 63 -3.35 -3.69 -1.44
CA CYS A 63 -3.56 -3.47 -0.01
C CYS A 63 -3.08 -4.65 0.85
N GLU A 64 -3.38 -5.89 0.44
CA GLU A 64 -2.98 -7.09 1.18
C GLU A 64 -1.46 -7.28 1.14
N ALA A 65 -0.86 -7.05 -0.03
CA ALA A 65 0.59 -7.13 -0.20
C ALA A 65 1.33 -6.07 0.65
N PHE A 66 0.85 -4.81 0.66
CA PHE A 66 1.44 -3.75 1.48
C PHE A 66 1.30 -4.03 2.97
N ALA A 67 0.16 -4.56 3.43
CA ALA A 67 -0.02 -4.96 4.82
C ALA A 67 0.92 -6.10 5.22
N ALA A 68 1.09 -7.11 4.37
CA ALA A 68 2.02 -8.21 4.61
C ALA A 68 3.48 -7.74 4.67
N VAL A 69 3.91 -6.85 3.75
CA VAL A 69 5.26 -6.26 3.75
C VAL A 69 5.48 -5.38 4.98
N ARG A 70 4.47 -4.60 5.41
CA ARG A 70 4.58 -3.81 6.64
C ARG A 70 4.83 -4.71 7.85
N GLU A 71 4.06 -5.78 8.00
CA GLU A 71 4.24 -6.71 9.12
C GLU A 71 5.59 -7.43 9.04
N ALA A 72 6.04 -7.81 7.83
CA ALA A 72 7.37 -8.39 7.64
C ALA A 72 8.47 -7.43 8.09
N ALA A 73 8.36 -6.13 7.80
CA ALA A 73 9.31 -5.11 8.23
C ALA A 73 9.31 -4.91 9.76
N VAL A 74 8.14 -4.95 10.40
CA VAL A 74 8.03 -4.92 11.87
C VAL A 74 8.80 -6.09 12.48
N ARG A 75 8.65 -7.30 11.94
CA ARG A 75 9.31 -8.51 12.48
C ARG A 75 10.80 -8.58 12.22
N THR A 76 11.25 -8.09 11.06
CA THR A 76 12.63 -8.32 10.60
C THR A 76 13.56 -7.16 10.86
N VAL A 77 13.09 -5.92 10.69
CA VAL A 77 13.90 -4.70 10.84
C VAL A 77 13.38 -3.77 11.92
N GLN A 78 12.37 -4.22 12.69
CA GLN A 78 11.79 -3.48 13.83
C GLN A 78 11.25 -2.10 13.47
N MET A 79 10.79 -1.92 12.23
CA MET A 79 10.21 -0.66 11.76
C MET A 79 8.80 -0.90 11.19
N ARG A 80 7.82 -0.23 11.78
CA ARG A 80 6.46 -0.15 11.22
C ARG A 80 6.42 0.98 10.19
N HIS A 81 6.17 0.64 8.92
CA HIS A 81 6.04 1.64 7.87
C HIS A 81 4.99 2.71 8.22
N PHE A 82 5.37 3.98 8.17
CA PHE A 82 4.47 5.11 8.31
C PHE A 82 3.51 5.22 7.14
N ASP A 83 2.38 5.91 7.35
CA ASP A 83 1.36 6.08 6.31
C ASP A 83 1.89 6.86 5.09
N VAL A 84 2.81 7.81 5.31
CA VAL A 84 3.52 8.50 4.22
C VAL A 84 4.41 7.58 3.38
N GLN A 85 5.00 6.55 3.99
CA GLN A 85 5.78 5.54 3.27
C GLN A 85 4.88 4.64 2.44
N LEU A 86 3.68 4.31 2.92
CA LEU A 86 2.68 3.60 2.11
C LEU A 86 2.23 4.44 0.92
N LEU A 87 1.98 5.74 1.12
CA LEU A 87 1.65 6.66 0.04
C LEU A 87 2.77 6.71 -1.01
N GLY A 88 4.03 6.83 -0.58
CA GLY A 88 5.19 6.79 -1.47
C GLY A 88 5.25 5.48 -2.26
N GLY A 89 5.08 4.34 -1.61
CA GLY A 89 5.04 3.03 -2.27
C GLY A 89 3.91 2.90 -3.30
N MET A 90 2.72 3.42 -3.01
CA MET A 90 1.60 3.41 -3.97
C MET A 90 1.85 4.34 -5.16
N VAL A 91 2.53 5.47 -4.96
CA VAL A 91 2.94 6.35 -6.07
C VAL A 91 3.95 5.64 -6.97
N LEU A 92 4.93 4.93 -6.39
CA LEU A 92 5.90 4.13 -7.15
C LEU A 92 5.22 2.98 -7.90
N HIS A 93 4.27 2.29 -7.28
CA HIS A 93 3.45 1.24 -7.89
C HIS A 93 2.70 1.73 -9.14
N GLN A 94 2.25 2.99 -9.12
CA GLN A 94 1.63 3.64 -10.28
C GLN A 94 2.63 4.06 -11.39
N GLY A 95 3.93 3.74 -11.25
CA GLY A 95 4.97 4.13 -12.20
C GLY A 95 5.33 5.62 -12.16
N ARG A 96 5.14 6.27 -11.00
CA ARG A 96 5.35 7.72 -10.82
C ARG A 96 6.46 7.98 -9.80
N ILE A 97 6.99 9.20 -9.80
CA ILE A 97 8.02 9.62 -8.84
C ILE A 97 7.35 10.04 -7.52
N ALA A 98 7.83 9.47 -6.41
CA ALA A 98 7.48 9.89 -5.06
C ALA A 98 8.58 10.81 -4.51
N GLU A 99 8.26 12.09 -4.31
CA GLU A 99 9.07 13.02 -3.52
C GLU A 99 8.63 12.88 -2.05
N MET A 100 9.56 12.52 -1.17
CA MET A 100 9.29 12.10 0.21
C MET A 100 10.08 12.92 1.22
#